data_AF-A0A1J3EKW9-F1
#
_entry.id   AF-A0A1J3EKW9-F1
#
_cell.length_a   1.000
_cell.length_b   1.000
_cell.length_c   1.000
_cell.angle_alpha   90.00
_cell.angle_beta   90.00
_cell.angle_gamma   90.00
#
_symmetry.space_group_name_H-M   'P 1'
#
loop_
_entity.id
_entity.type
_entity.pdbx_description
1 polymer ?
#
loop_
_entity_poly.entity_id
_entity_poly.type
_entity_poly.pdbx_seq_one_letter_code
_entity_poly.pdbx_strand_id
1 'polypeptide(L)'
;QFIEREQIPDGSWFGNWGVCFIYGTWFGLSGLAAIGKTYNNCISMRKGVDFLLEIQNEDGGWGERHLSCSEQRYIPLEGIDQT
;
A
#
# COMPACT_ATOMS: atom_id res chain seq x y z
N GLN A 1 8.88 -14.15 6.07
CA GLN A 1 9.97 -14.17 5.07
C GLN A 1 9.48 -13.86 3.66
N PHE A 2 8.49 -14.58 3.10
CA PHE A 2 7.94 -14.27 1.76
C PHE A 2 7.38 -12.84 1.65
N ILE A 3 6.47 -12.46 2.55
CA ILE A 3 5.84 -11.12 2.55
C ILE A 3 6.87 -10.00 2.51
N GLU A 4 7.94 -10.09 3.30
CA GLU A 4 8.99 -9.07 3.34
C GLU A 4 9.83 -9.00 2.05
N ARG A 5 9.94 -10.12 1.31
CA ARG A 5 10.69 -10.18 0.04
C ARG A 5 9.90 -9.63 -1.14
N GLU A 6 8.59 -9.77 -1.12
CA GLU A 6 7.69 -9.26 -2.16
C GLU A 6 7.34 -7.78 -1.99
N GLN A 7 7.81 -7.13 -0.91
CA GLN A 7 7.63 -5.70 -0.72
C GLN A 7 8.43 -4.93 -1.77
N ILE A 8 7.79 -3.99 -2.46
CA ILE A 8 8.45 -3.20 -3.50
C ILE A 8 9.19 -1.99 -2.89
N PRO A 9 10.07 -1.31 -3.65
CA PRO A 9 10.96 -0.28 -3.09
C PRO A 9 10.26 0.89 -2.37
N ASP A 10 9.04 1.27 -2.82
CA ASP A 10 8.23 2.33 -2.21
C ASP A 10 7.55 1.91 -0.89
N GLY A 11 7.68 0.64 -0.49
CA GLY A 11 7.10 0.09 0.73
C GLY A 11 5.75 -0.60 0.57
N SER A 12 5.11 -0.49 -0.59
CA SER A 12 3.84 -1.14 -0.88
C SER A 12 4.00 -2.61 -1.32
N TRP A 13 2.87 -3.27 -1.54
CA TRP A 13 2.78 -4.61 -2.13
C TRP A 13 1.81 -4.60 -3.31
N PHE A 14 2.15 -5.36 -4.35
CA PHE A 14 1.31 -5.50 -5.54
C PHE A 14 0.07 -6.38 -5.26
N GLY A 15 -1.11 -5.88 -5.62
CA GLY A 15 -2.38 -6.61 -5.49
C GLY A 15 -2.73 -7.36 -6.78
N ASN A 16 -2.92 -8.67 -6.69
CA ASN A 16 -3.28 -9.51 -7.85
C ASN A 16 -4.80 -9.68 -8.05
N TRP A 17 -5.60 -9.44 -7.02
CA TRP A 17 -7.05 -9.73 -7.01
C TRP A 17 -7.92 -8.51 -6.68
N GLY A 18 -7.28 -7.35 -6.52
CA GLY A 18 -7.92 -6.06 -6.23
C GLY A 18 -7.07 -4.96 -6.85
N VAL A 19 -7.64 -3.76 -6.95
CA VAL A 19 -6.92 -2.57 -7.42
C VAL A 19 -6.24 -1.90 -6.24
N CYS A 20 -4.94 -1.69 -6.28
CA CYS A 20 -3.87 -2.64 -6.53
C CYS A 20 -2.90 -2.57 -5.35
N PHE A 21 -2.26 -1.41 -5.14
CA PHE A 21 -1.24 -1.25 -4.11
C PHE A 21 -1.83 -1.00 -2.72
N ILE A 22 -2.98 -0.31 -2.63
CA ILE A 22 -3.70 -0.20 -1.34
C ILE A 22 -4.14 -1.59 -0.87
N TYR A 23 -4.74 -2.36 -1.76
CA TYR A 23 -5.20 -3.73 -1.50
C TYR A 23 -4.04 -4.65 -1.10
N GLY A 24 -2.97 -4.69 -1.90
CA GLY A 24 -1.81 -5.53 -1.62
C GLY A 24 -1.14 -5.16 -0.29
N THR A 25 -0.99 -3.85 -0.02
CA THR A 25 -0.36 -3.36 1.21
C THR A 25 -1.16 -3.72 2.45
N TRP A 26 -2.50 -3.66 2.39
CA TRP A 26 -3.35 -4.13 3.48
C TRP A 26 -3.07 -5.62 3.83
N PHE A 27 -2.97 -6.50 2.83
CA PHE A 27 -2.64 -7.91 3.06
C PHE A 27 -1.21 -8.09 3.60
N GLY A 28 -0.23 -7.38 3.04
CA GLY A 28 1.15 -7.41 3.50
C GLY A 28 1.26 -7.04 4.98
N LEU A 29 0.70 -5.89 5.37
CA LEU A 29 0.70 -5.42 6.75
C LEU A 29 -0.05 -6.37 7.69
N SER A 30 -1.23 -6.86 7.28
CA SER A 30 -2.01 -7.81 8.08
C SER A 30 -1.25 -9.11 8.33
N GLY A 31 -0.58 -9.64 7.31
CA GLY A 31 0.23 -10.86 7.45
C GLY A 31 1.46 -10.67 8.34
N LEU A 32 2.10 -9.50 8.29
CA LEU A 32 3.19 -9.15 9.23
C LEU A 32 2.66 -9.02 10.66
N ALA A 33 1.52 -8.34 10.85
CA ALA A 33 0.90 -8.17 12.16
C ALA A 33 0.52 -9.52 12.81
N ALA A 34 -0.03 -10.45 12.02
CA ALA A 34 -0.43 -11.77 12.49
C ALA A 34 0.72 -12.61 13.07
N ILE A 35 1.98 -12.34 12.67
CA ILE A 35 3.17 -12.99 13.21
C ILE A 35 3.91 -12.15 14.27
N GLY A 36 3.25 -11.12 14.82
CA GLY A 36 3.79 -10.28 15.89
C GLY A 36 4.81 -9.23 15.42
N LYS A 37 4.91 -8.98 14.11
CA LYS A 37 5.67 -7.83 13.63
C LYS A 37 4.87 -6.55 13.87
N THR A 38 5.55 -5.52 14.32
CA THR A 38 4.99 -4.23 14.70
C THR A 38 5.79 -3.11 14.06
N TYR A 39 5.28 -1.89 14.16
CA TYR A 39 5.98 -0.70 13.67
C TYR A 39 7.40 -0.59 14.25
N ASN A 40 7.62 -0.99 15.50
CA ASN A 40 8.91 -0.82 16.17
C ASN A 40 9.93 -1.90 15.78
N ASN A 41 9.49 -3.14 15.56
CA ASN A 41 10.39 -4.29 15.37
C ASN A 41 10.58 -4.72 13.90
N CYS A 42 9.88 -4.10 12.94
CA CYS A 42 9.92 -4.52 11.54
C CYS A 42 10.03 -3.34 10.58
N ILE A 43 11.10 -3.33 9.77
CA ILE A 43 11.34 -2.31 8.75
C ILE A 43 10.25 -2.37 7.67
N SER A 44 9.86 -3.56 7.20
CA SER A 44 8.81 -3.70 6.19
C SER A 44 7.45 -3.20 6.68
N MET A 45 7.14 -3.39 7.97
CA MET A 45 5.93 -2.81 8.57
C MET A 45 5.96 -1.28 8.49
N ARG A 46 7.08 -0.64 8.86
CA ARG A 46 7.22 0.82 8.79
C ARG A 46 7.03 1.33 7.37
N LYS A 47 7.77 0.76 6.41
CA LYS A 47 7.67 1.17 5.00
C LYS A 47 6.26 1.06 4.44
N GLY A 48 5.52 0.00 4.78
CA GLY A 48 4.13 -0.16 4.34
C GLY A 48 3.18 0.86 4.97
N VAL A 49 3.39 1.19 6.25
CA VAL A 49 2.65 2.26 6.93
C VAL A 49 2.99 3.62 6.33
N ASP A 50 4.27 3.90 6.11
CA ASP A 50 4.75 5.17 5.54
C ASP A 50 4.17 5.37 4.13
N PHE A 51 4.13 4.32 3.29
CA PHE A 51 3.47 4.36 1.99
C PHE A 51 1.99 4.79 2.12
N LEU A 52 1.21 4.13 2.98
CA LEU A 52 -0.20 4.47 3.16
C LEU A 52 -0.40 5.90 3.66
N LEU A 53 0.46 6.39 4.57
CA LEU A 53 0.39 7.76 5.05
C LEU A 53 0.71 8.78 3.95
N GLU A 54 1.67 8.48 3.08
CA GLU A 54 2.07 9.35 1.96
C GLU A 54 0.95 9.51 0.92
N ILE A 55 0.17 8.45 0.69
CA ILE A 55 -0.89 8.43 -0.32
C ILE A 55 -2.29 8.76 0.23
N GLN A 56 -2.39 9.18 1.49
CA GLN A 56 -3.67 9.56 2.10
C GLN A 56 -4.17 10.89 1.51
N ASN A 57 -5.43 10.94 1.11
CA ASN A 57 -6.09 12.14 0.60
C ASN A 57 -6.40 13.13 1.75
N GLU A 58 -6.65 14.40 1.40
CA GLU A 58 -7.00 15.44 2.37
C GLU A 58 -8.31 15.16 3.12
N ASP A 59 -9.24 14.43 2.50
CA ASP A 59 -10.49 13.97 3.11
C ASP A 59 -10.28 12.80 4.11
N GLY A 60 -9.04 12.33 4.25
CA GLY A 60 -8.64 11.20 5.08
C GLY A 60 -8.81 9.83 4.43
N GLY A 61 -9.34 9.77 3.21
CA GLY A 61 -9.53 8.55 2.43
C GLY A 61 -8.30 8.13 1.62
N TRP A 62 -8.48 7.05 0.87
CA TRP A 62 -7.53 6.56 -0.13
C TRP A 62 -8.26 6.20 -1.40
N GLY A 63 -7.64 6.48 -2.55
CA GLY A 63 -8.22 6.16 -3.84
C GLY A 63 -7.15 5.86 -4.87
N GLU A 64 -7.36 4.79 -5.63
CA GLU A 64 -6.41 4.34 -6.64
C GLU A 64 -7.12 4.05 -7.97
N ARG A 65 -6.48 4.43 -9.08
CA ARG A 65 -7.00 4.16 -10.42
C ARG A 65 -6.79 2.70 -10.79
N HIS A 66 -7.72 2.12 -11.54
CA HIS A 66 -7.56 0.76 -12.11
C HIS A 66 -6.29 0.60 -12.97
N LEU A 67 -5.79 1.70 -13.56
CA LEU A 67 -4.55 1.75 -14.33
C LEU A 67 -3.31 1.34 -13.51
N SER A 68 -3.38 1.44 -12.17
CA SER A 68 -2.30 1.01 -11.29
C SER A 68 -1.97 -0.47 -11.44
N CYS A 69 -2.96 -1.32 -11.77
CA CYS A 69 -2.72 -2.73 -12.04
C CYS A 69 -1.87 -2.94 -13.31
N SER A 70 -2.22 -2.24 -14.39
CA SER A 70 -1.56 -2.41 -15.70
C SER A 70 -0.20 -1.72 -15.78
N GLU A 71 -0.05 -0.57 -15.10
CA GLU A 71 1.21 0.18 -15.08
C GLU A 71 2.16 -0.26 -13.96
N GLN A 72 1.71 -1.18 -13.09
CA GLN A 72 2.49 -1.71 -11.97
C GLN A 72 3.11 -0.61 -11.09
N ARG A 73 2.37 0.47 -10.88
CA ARG A 73 2.72 1.57 -9.98
C ARG A 73 1.48 2.20 -9.37
N TYR A 74 1.60 2.78 -8.19
CA TYR A 74 0.51 3.55 -7.59
C TYR A 74 0.13 4.74 -8.49
N ILE A 75 -1.17 4.91 -8.74
CA ILE A 75 -1.73 6.03 -9.49
C ILE A 75 -2.92 6.55 -8.69
N PRO A 76 -2.81 7.75 -8.09
CA PRO A 76 -3.87 8.28 -7.25
C PRO A 76 -5.15 8.48 -8.07
N LEU A 77 -6.29 8.15 -7.46
CA LEU A 77 -7.58 8.58 -7.96
C LEU A 77 -7.70 10.08 -7.69
N GLU A 78 -7.53 10.92 -8.72
CA GLU A 78 -7.75 12.37 -8.61
C GLU A 78 -9.08 12.65 -7.90
N GLY A 79 -9.01 13.47 -6.84
CA GLY A 79 -10.17 13.98 -6.14
C GLY A 79 -11.03 14.84 -7.08
N ILE A 80 -12.32 14.91 -6.78
CA ILE A 80 -13.31 15.76 -7.46
C ILE A 80 -13.03 17.23 -7.07
N ASP A 81 -11.86 17.77 -7.40
CA ASP A 81 -11.48 19.17 -7.14
C ASP A 81 -10.51 19.69 -8.23
N GLN A 82 -10.83 19.42 -9.50
CA GLN A 82 -10.23 20.09 -10.66
C GLN A 82 -11.29 20.80 -11.53
N THR A 83 -12.27 21.45 -10.90
CA THR A 83 -13.13 22.45 -11.57
C THR A 83 -12.81 23.85 -11.11
#